data_AF-A0A899FYT6-F1
#
_entry.id   AF-A0A899FYT6-F1
#
_cell.length_a   1.000
_cell.length_b   1.000
_cell.length_c   1.000
_cell.angle_alpha   90.00
_cell.angle_beta   90.00
_cell.angle_gamma   90.00
#
_symmetry.space_group_name_H-M   'P 1'
#
loop_
_entity.id
_entity.type
_entity.pdbx_description
1 polymer ?
#
loop_
_entity_poly.entity_id
_entity_poly.type
_entity_poly.pdbx_seq_one_letter_code
_entity_poly.pdbx_strand_id
1 'polypeptide(L)'
;MQSIYSKHSEFYNVTPLETTHILYNPVDFLSTISAFLALLPLEVVAVYLTHIYCRREVEVILIYIGQIICQFLNVHLKEKIQQPRPNSLIKGYGMPSNHAQFTSYFTGYITLWMFFRARYLPKIHYIRNIIILAILLISVCFSRVYLKYHTIWQD
;
A
#
# COMPACT_ATOMS: atom_id res chain seq x y z
N MET A 1 -7.46 24.17 -19.37
CA MET A 1 -7.34 24.21 -17.89
C MET A 1 -5.92 23.89 -17.37
N GLN A 2 -4.89 23.82 -18.23
CA GLN A 2 -3.47 23.65 -17.84
C GLN A 2 -2.72 24.96 -17.59
N SER A 3 -3.35 26.12 -17.84
CA SER A 3 -2.66 27.42 -17.86
C SER A 3 -2.55 28.13 -16.51
N ILE A 4 -3.26 27.70 -15.46
CA ILE A 4 -3.32 28.44 -14.18
C ILE A 4 -2.26 27.92 -13.18
N TYR A 5 -1.81 26.68 -13.32
CA TYR A 5 -0.82 26.08 -12.39
C TYR A 5 0.65 26.33 -12.77
N SER A 6 0.96 26.72 -14.01
CA SER A 6 2.36 26.89 -14.42
C SER A 6 2.98 28.23 -14.02
N LYS A 7 2.19 29.20 -13.54
CA LYS A 7 2.66 30.58 -13.32
C LYS A 7 2.98 30.92 -11.86
N HIS A 8 2.65 30.04 -10.90
CA HIS A 8 2.89 30.27 -9.47
C HIS A 8 3.98 29.36 -8.86
N SER A 9 4.56 28.45 -9.64
CA SER A 9 5.52 27.44 -9.16
C SER A 9 6.99 27.89 -9.19
N GLU A 10 7.29 29.19 -9.30
CA GLU A 10 8.67 29.71 -9.24
C GLU A 10 9.08 30.19 -7.84
N PHE A 11 8.16 30.29 -6.86
CA PHE A 11 8.45 30.90 -5.55
C PHE A 11 8.50 29.96 -4.33
N TYR A 12 8.12 28.68 -4.46
CA TYR A 12 8.18 27.74 -3.35
C TYR A 12 8.57 26.34 -3.82
N ASN A 13 9.64 25.79 -3.25
CA ASN A 13 10.10 24.42 -3.49
C ASN A 13 9.23 23.43 -2.68
N VAL A 14 7.94 23.34 -3.01
CA VAL A 14 6.99 22.45 -2.33
C VAL A 14 7.03 21.06 -2.96
N THR A 15 7.30 20.04 -2.14
CA THR A 15 7.18 18.65 -2.56
C THR A 15 5.87 18.10 -2.01
N PRO A 16 4.93 17.62 -2.85
CA PRO A 16 3.70 17.02 -2.36
C PRO A 16 4.05 15.79 -1.52
N LEU A 17 3.23 15.52 -0.49
CA LEU A 17 3.37 14.28 0.27
C LEU A 17 3.04 13.10 -0.65
N GLU A 18 4.08 12.47 -1.18
CA GLU A 18 3.95 11.45 -2.24
C GLU A 18 3.05 10.28 -1.83
N THR A 19 2.97 9.99 -0.53
CA THR A 19 2.17 8.89 0.01
C THR A 19 0.66 9.14 -0.08
N THR A 20 0.20 10.38 0.07
CA THR A 20 -1.23 10.73 0.05
C THR A 20 -1.68 11.38 -1.25
N HIS A 21 -0.73 11.88 -2.04
CA HIS A 21 -1.00 12.51 -3.32
C HIS A 21 -1.15 11.45 -4.43
N ILE A 22 -2.39 11.00 -4.65
CA ILE A 22 -2.73 10.01 -5.66
C ILE A 22 -3.36 10.69 -6.89
N LEU A 23 -2.77 10.45 -8.06
CA LEU A 23 -3.33 10.90 -9.34
C LEU A 23 -4.38 9.89 -9.81
N TYR A 24 -5.62 10.34 -9.96
CA TYR A 24 -6.73 9.52 -10.44
C TYR A 24 -7.67 10.35 -11.34
N ASN A 25 -8.46 9.68 -12.16
CA ASN A 25 -9.48 10.31 -13.00
C ASN A 25 -10.83 10.29 -12.27
N PRO A 26 -11.40 11.44 -11.86
CA PRO A 26 -12.65 11.48 -11.10
C PRO A 26 -13.89 11.10 -11.93
N VAL A 27 -13.80 11.15 -13.26
CA VAL A 27 -14.91 10.74 -14.15
C VAL A 27 -15.00 9.22 -14.25
N ASP A 28 -13.90 8.51 -13.99
CA ASP A 28 -13.85 7.06 -14.03
C ASP A 28 -14.00 6.47 -12.63
N PHE A 29 -15.07 5.71 -12.46
CA PHE A 29 -15.40 5.05 -11.20
C PHE A 29 -14.31 4.07 -10.76
N LEU A 30 -13.71 3.32 -11.70
CA LEU A 30 -12.69 2.33 -11.36
C LEU A 30 -11.37 2.99 -10.93
N SER A 31 -11.01 4.12 -11.56
CA SER A 31 -9.88 4.95 -11.12
C SER A 31 -10.10 5.49 -9.71
N THR A 32 -11.32 5.90 -9.38
CA THR A 32 -11.69 6.39 -8.04
C THR A 32 -11.57 5.29 -6.98
N ILE A 33 -12.12 4.10 -7.22
CA ILE A 33 -11.94 2.94 -6.32
C ILE A 33 -10.46 2.61 -6.15
N SER A 34 -9.70 2.60 -7.25
CA SER A 34 -8.26 2.32 -7.22
C SER A 34 -7.49 3.34 -6.38
N ALA A 35 -7.92 4.60 -6.37
CA ALA A 35 -7.34 5.63 -5.51
C ALA A 35 -7.60 5.34 -4.03
N PHE A 36 -8.82 4.93 -3.66
CA PHE A 36 -9.12 4.50 -2.29
C PHE A 36 -8.32 3.26 -1.87
N LEU A 37 -8.21 2.26 -2.76
CA LEU A 37 -7.37 1.09 -2.49
C LEU A 37 -5.90 1.45 -2.26
N ALA A 38 -5.40 2.49 -2.93
CA ALA A 38 -4.04 2.98 -2.69
C ALA A 38 -3.85 3.68 -1.33
N LEU A 39 -4.92 4.04 -0.62
CA LEU A 39 -4.86 4.58 0.75
C LEU A 39 -4.84 3.48 1.83
N LEU A 40 -5.13 2.22 1.48
CA LEU A 40 -5.19 1.11 2.45
C LEU A 40 -3.96 0.98 3.35
N PRO A 41 -2.70 1.10 2.87
CA PRO A 41 -1.54 1.03 3.77
C PRO A 41 -1.57 2.07 4.89
N LEU A 42 -2.07 3.28 4.61
CA LEU A 42 -2.20 4.34 5.61
C LEU A 42 -3.28 3.99 6.63
N GLU A 43 -4.43 3.49 6.17
CA GLU A 43 -5.53 3.07 7.04
C GLU A 43 -5.12 1.92 7.96
N VAL A 44 -4.39 0.93 7.44
CA VAL A 44 -3.87 -0.20 8.24
C VAL A 44 -2.90 0.29 9.32
N VAL A 45 -2.01 1.24 9.00
CA VAL A 45 -1.12 1.84 10.00
C VAL A 45 -1.92 2.58 11.08
N ALA A 46 -2.96 3.33 10.71
CA ALA A 46 -3.83 3.99 11.69
C ALA A 46 -4.52 2.99 12.63
N VAL A 47 -4.97 1.84 12.10
CA VAL A 47 -5.54 0.74 12.89
C VAL A 47 -4.51 0.16 13.86
N TYR A 48 -3.27 -0.09 13.42
CA TYR A 48 -2.20 -0.57 14.31
C TYR A 48 -1.94 0.40 15.45
N LEU A 49 -1.75 1.68 15.16
CA LEU A 49 -1.46 2.69 16.18
C LEU A 49 -2.60 2.81 17.19
N THR A 50 -3.85 2.77 16.71
CA THR A 50 -5.04 2.78 17.56
C THR A 50 -5.09 1.55 18.47
N HIS A 51 -4.87 0.35 17.93
CA HIS A 51 -4.85 -0.88 18.72
C HIS A 51 -3.70 -0.91 19.74
N ILE A 52 -2.50 -0.48 19.35
CA ILE A 52 -1.35 -0.38 20.26
C ILE A 52 -1.67 0.58 21.41
N TYR A 53 -2.25 1.74 21.10
CA TYR A 53 -2.63 2.72 22.12
C TYR A 53 -3.69 2.18 23.09
N CYS A 54 -4.77 1.60 22.56
CA CYS A 54 -5.92 1.16 23.35
C CYS A 54 -5.69 -0.16 24.10
N ARG A 55 -4.98 -1.11 23.50
CA ARG A 55 -4.88 -2.50 24.00
C ARG A 55 -3.47 -2.91 24.42
N ARG A 56 -2.43 -2.29 23.85
CA ARG A 56 -1.01 -2.62 24.10
C ARG A 56 -0.70 -4.11 23.89
N GLU A 57 -1.38 -4.73 22.93
CA GLU A 57 -1.18 -6.13 22.55
C GLU A 57 0.18 -6.28 21.88
N VAL A 58 1.02 -7.17 22.42
CA VAL A 58 2.39 -7.40 21.94
C VAL A 58 2.36 -7.89 20.49
N GLU A 59 1.38 -8.69 20.12
CA GLU A 59 1.18 -9.17 18.76
C GLU A 59 1.01 -8.04 17.75
N VAL A 60 0.24 -7.00 18.10
CA VAL A 60 0.03 -5.82 17.22
C VAL A 60 1.31 -4.99 17.11
N ILE A 61 2.09 -4.89 18.20
CA ILE A 61 3.39 -4.24 18.18
C ILE A 61 4.36 -5.02 17.26
N LEU A 62 4.36 -6.35 17.31
CA LEU A 62 5.24 -7.20 16.51
C LEU A 62 4.93 -7.12 15.01
N ILE A 63 3.66 -7.19 14.61
CA ILE A 63 3.29 -7.01 13.19
C ILE A 63 3.67 -5.60 12.70
N TYR A 64 3.50 -4.57 13.53
CA TYR A 64 3.85 -3.21 13.16
C TYR A 64 5.36 -3.02 13.00
N ILE A 65 6.18 -3.58 13.91
CA ILE A 65 7.65 -3.57 13.77
C ILE A 65 8.06 -4.27 12.49
N GLY A 66 7.49 -5.43 12.17
CA GLY A 66 7.79 -6.12 10.92
C GLY A 66 7.39 -5.31 9.69
N GLN A 67 6.28 -4.57 9.74
CA GLN A 67 5.88 -3.64 8.68
C GLN A 67 6.92 -2.53 8.47
N ILE A 68 7.47 -1.96 9.55
CA ILE A 68 8.54 -0.94 9.49
C ILE A 68 9.81 -1.54 8.86
N ILE A 69 10.19 -2.77 9.23
CA ILE A 69 11.34 -3.46 8.64
C ILE A 69 11.12 -3.67 7.14
N CYS A 70 9.93 -4.13 6.73
CA CYS A 70 9.59 -4.25 5.31
C CYS A 70 9.70 -2.91 4.57
N GLN A 71 9.18 -1.83 5.15
CA GLN A 71 9.29 -0.49 4.58
C GLN A 71 10.74 -0.05 4.40
N PHE A 72 11.60 -0.28 5.40
CA PHE A 72 13.02 0.04 5.32
C PHE A 72 13.71 -0.76 4.19
N LEU A 73 13.45 -2.07 4.12
CA LEU A 73 13.96 -2.92 3.05
C LEU A 73 13.46 -2.47 1.67
N ASN A 74 12.20 -2.05 1.56
CA ASN A 74 11.64 -1.54 0.32
C ASN A 74 12.38 -0.32 -0.20
N VAL A 75 12.57 0.68 0.67
CA VAL A 75 13.29 1.92 0.34
C VAL A 75 14.71 1.60 -0.10
N HIS A 76 15.43 0.76 0.64
CA HIS A 76 16.79 0.37 0.28
C HIS A 76 16.85 -0.37 -1.06
N LEU A 77 15.91 -1.28 -1.33
CA LEU A 77 15.83 -1.99 -2.61
C LEU A 77 15.47 -1.04 -3.76
N LYS A 78 14.57 -0.08 -3.54
CA LYS A 78 14.22 0.94 -4.53
C LYS A 78 15.44 1.77 -4.94
N GLU A 79 16.24 2.19 -3.96
CA GLU A 79 17.49 2.94 -4.20
C GLU A 79 18.54 2.11 -4.93
N LYS A 80 18.56 0.79 -4.74
CA LYS A 80 19.49 -0.13 -5.42
C LYS A 80 19.07 -0.44 -6.86
N ILE A 81 17.78 -0.71 -7.08
CA ILE A 81 17.26 -1.16 -8.38
C ILE A 81 17.05 0.03 -9.32
N GLN A 82 16.61 1.17 -8.78
CA GLN A 82 16.41 2.42 -9.51
C GLN A 82 15.55 2.32 -10.78
N GLN A 83 14.65 1.34 -10.84
CA GLN A 83 13.84 1.13 -12.03
C GLN A 83 12.89 2.33 -12.24
N PRO A 84 12.78 2.88 -13.46
CA PRO A 84 11.85 3.98 -13.74
C PRO A 84 10.40 3.51 -13.66
N ARG A 85 9.50 4.43 -13.27
CA ARG A 85 8.05 4.21 -13.32
C ARG A 85 7.52 4.35 -14.76
N PRO A 86 6.39 3.71 -15.09
CA PRO A 86 5.78 3.83 -16.42
C PRO A 86 5.21 5.22 -16.71
N ASN A 87 4.80 5.97 -15.68
CA ASN A 87 4.33 7.34 -15.80
C ASN A 87 5.37 8.31 -15.24
N SER A 88 5.94 9.15 -16.10
CA SER A 88 6.98 10.14 -15.75
C SER A 88 6.49 11.26 -14.85
N LEU A 89 5.17 11.46 -14.73
CA LEU A 89 4.59 12.43 -13.79
C LEU A 89 4.69 11.96 -12.34
N ILE A 90 4.94 10.68 -12.12
CA ILE A 90 5.05 10.07 -10.79
C ILE A 90 6.52 9.99 -10.41
N LYS A 91 6.88 10.62 -9.29
CA LYS A 91 8.24 10.66 -8.77
C LYS A 91 8.67 9.33 -8.10
N GLY A 92 9.99 9.15 -8.01
CA GLY A 92 10.64 8.01 -7.36
C GLY A 92 10.66 6.72 -8.19
N TYR A 93 11.34 5.70 -7.65
CA TYR A 93 11.57 4.43 -8.34
C TYR A 93 10.38 3.47 -8.31
N GLY A 94 10.22 2.73 -9.40
CA GLY A 94 9.12 1.82 -9.69
C GLY A 94 9.22 0.44 -9.07
N MET A 95 10.39 -0.04 -8.63
CA MET A 95 10.53 -1.39 -8.07
C MET A 95 11.38 -1.40 -6.81
N PRO A 96 11.02 -2.19 -5.78
CA PRO A 96 9.76 -2.94 -5.63
C PRO A 96 8.54 -2.02 -5.38
N SER A 97 7.33 -2.52 -5.58
CA SER A 97 6.11 -1.79 -5.21
C SER A 97 5.97 -1.68 -3.69
N ASN A 98 5.70 -0.47 -3.19
CA ASN A 98 5.42 -0.25 -1.76
C ASN A 98 4.10 -0.92 -1.36
N HIS A 99 3.06 -0.73 -2.18
CA HIS A 99 1.70 -1.19 -1.91
C HIS A 99 1.60 -2.72 -1.93
N ALA A 100 2.20 -3.36 -2.94
CA ALA A 100 2.20 -4.81 -3.05
C ALA A 100 2.98 -5.45 -1.90
N GLN A 101 4.18 -4.95 -1.59
CA GLN A 101 4.98 -5.50 -0.50
C GLN A 101 4.30 -5.30 0.86
N PHE A 102 3.76 -4.10 1.13
CA PHE A 102 3.04 -3.80 2.37
C PHE A 102 1.87 -4.79 2.56
N THR A 103 1.03 -4.92 1.53
CA THR A 103 -0.18 -5.75 1.59
C THR A 103 0.14 -7.23 1.61
N SER A 104 1.22 -7.66 0.94
CA SER A 104 1.69 -9.05 0.99
C SER A 104 2.20 -9.41 2.38
N TYR A 105 2.97 -8.53 3.02
CA TYR A 105 3.38 -8.74 4.41
C TYR A 105 2.18 -8.81 5.35
N PHE A 106 1.25 -7.86 5.24
CA PHE A 106 0.05 -7.83 6.08
C PHE A 106 -0.78 -9.10 5.93
N THR A 107 -1.17 -9.44 4.71
CA THR A 107 -2.01 -10.62 4.42
C THR A 107 -1.29 -11.93 4.77
N GLY A 108 0.01 -12.01 4.51
CA GLY A 108 0.86 -13.13 4.90
C GLY A 108 0.94 -13.31 6.42
N TYR A 109 1.17 -12.22 7.17
CA TYR A 109 1.21 -12.27 8.63
C TYR A 109 -0.13 -12.76 9.20
N ILE A 110 -1.26 -12.19 8.76
CA ILE A 110 -2.58 -12.59 9.26
C ILE A 110 -2.89 -14.05 8.91
N THR A 111 -2.50 -14.49 7.71
CA THR A 111 -2.63 -15.90 7.28
C THR A 111 -1.85 -16.83 8.21
N LEU A 112 -0.59 -16.52 8.50
CA LEU A 112 0.24 -17.30 9.42
C LEU A 112 -0.29 -17.26 10.85
N TRP A 113 -0.74 -16.09 11.31
CA TRP A 113 -1.36 -15.95 12.62
C TRP A 113 -2.60 -16.85 12.74
N MET A 114 -3.47 -16.85 11.73
CA MET A 114 -4.63 -17.74 11.70
C MET A 114 -4.21 -19.20 11.72
N PHE A 115 -3.21 -19.57 10.91
CA PHE A 115 -2.72 -20.95 10.83
C PHE A 115 -2.17 -21.46 12.18
N PHE A 116 -1.39 -20.64 12.89
CA PHE A 116 -0.73 -21.08 14.13
C PHE A 116 -1.54 -20.83 15.41
N ARG A 117 -2.39 -19.79 15.43
CA ARG A 117 -3.06 -19.32 16.66
C ARG A 117 -4.57 -19.49 16.64
N ALA A 118 -5.23 -19.49 15.48
CA ALA A 118 -6.69 -19.58 15.41
C ALA A 118 -7.21 -21.04 15.46
N ARG A 119 -6.78 -21.80 16.48
CA ARG A 119 -7.06 -23.25 16.64
C ARG A 119 -8.55 -23.60 16.65
N TYR A 120 -9.38 -22.68 17.11
CA TYR A 120 -10.83 -22.87 17.25
C TYR A 120 -11.63 -22.21 16.14
N LEU A 121 -10.98 -21.63 15.12
CA LEU A 121 -11.68 -20.98 14.01
C LEU A 121 -12.31 -22.05 13.11
N PRO A 122 -13.65 -22.03 12.89
CA PRO A 122 -14.28 -22.96 11.97
C PRO A 122 -13.68 -22.86 10.56
N LYS A 123 -13.51 -24.01 9.89
CA LYS A 123 -12.87 -24.09 8.56
C LYS A 123 -13.49 -23.14 7.53
N ILE A 124 -14.82 -22.96 7.57
CA ILE A 124 -15.52 -22.05 6.67
C ILE A 124 -15.07 -20.59 6.86
N HIS A 125 -14.86 -20.15 8.10
CA HIS A 125 -14.36 -18.81 8.39
C HIS A 125 -12.88 -18.67 8.04
N TYR A 126 -12.09 -19.73 8.25
CA TYR A 126 -10.69 -19.75 7.81
C TYR A 126 -10.59 -19.53 6.29
N ILE A 127 -11.27 -20.38 5.50
CA ILE A 127 -11.26 -20.30 4.03
C ILE A 127 -11.78 -18.94 3.55
N ARG A 128 -12.91 -18.48 4.10
CA ARG A 128 -13.47 -17.17 3.76
C ARG A 128 -12.45 -16.05 4.00
N ASN A 129 -11.80 -16.04 5.16
CA ASN A 129 -10.83 -14.99 5.48
C ASN A 129 -9.59 -15.05 4.57
N ILE A 130 -9.10 -16.24 4.20
CA ILE A 130 -8.01 -16.39 3.22
C ILE A 130 -8.43 -15.83 1.85
N ILE A 131 -9.64 -16.14 1.39
CA ILE A 131 -10.17 -15.59 0.13
C ILE A 131 -10.25 -14.06 0.19
N ILE A 132 -10.75 -13.50 1.30
CA ILE A 132 -10.82 -12.04 1.48
C ILE A 132 -9.43 -11.41 1.43
N LEU A 133 -8.44 -11.98 2.12
CA LEU A 133 -7.07 -11.48 2.12
C LEU A 133 -6.42 -11.57 0.73
N ALA A 134 -6.68 -12.66 0.00
CA ALA A 134 -6.19 -12.82 -1.37
C ALA A 134 -6.82 -11.79 -2.33
N ILE A 135 -8.14 -11.58 -2.25
CA ILE A 135 -8.84 -10.56 -3.03
C ILE A 135 -8.27 -9.18 -2.71
N LEU A 136 -8.08 -8.85 -1.43
CA LEU A 136 -7.50 -7.58 -1.00
C LEU A 136 -6.12 -7.35 -1.64
N LEU A 137 -5.22 -8.33 -1.56
CA LEU A 137 -3.89 -8.24 -2.16
C LEU A 137 -3.96 -8.00 -3.68
N ILE A 138 -4.76 -8.81 -4.39
CA ILE A 138 -4.91 -8.69 -5.84
C ILE A 138 -5.52 -7.34 -6.21
N SER A 139 -6.52 -6.86 -5.49
CA SER A 139 -7.14 -5.56 -5.73
C SER A 139 -6.17 -4.40 -5.50
N VAL A 140 -5.33 -4.46 -4.46
CA VAL A 140 -4.29 -3.45 -4.24
C VAL A 140 -3.28 -3.43 -5.38
N CYS A 141 -2.74 -4.59 -5.79
CA CYS A 141 -1.82 -4.63 -6.93
C CYS A 141 -2.48 -4.12 -8.22
N PHE A 142 -3.69 -4.62 -8.52
CA PHE A 142 -4.47 -4.15 -9.66
C PHE A 142 -4.63 -2.62 -9.67
N SER A 143 -4.90 -2.00 -8.52
CA SER A 143 -5.05 -0.55 -8.40
C SER A 143 -3.79 0.20 -8.85
N ARG A 144 -2.58 -0.33 -8.61
CA ARG A 144 -1.34 0.35 -8.95
C ARG A 144 -1.02 0.25 -10.43
N VAL A 145 -1.30 -0.90 -11.03
CA VAL A 145 -1.19 -1.10 -12.48
C VAL A 145 -2.23 -0.24 -13.20
N TYR A 146 -3.47 -0.24 -12.72
CA TYR A 146 -4.57 0.53 -13.30
C TYR A 146 -4.30 2.04 -13.31
N LEU A 147 -3.82 2.58 -12.19
CA LEU A 147 -3.44 3.99 -12.05
C LEU A 147 -2.08 4.33 -12.71
N LYS A 148 -1.44 3.36 -13.38
CA LYS A 148 -0.14 3.51 -14.06
C LYS A 148 1.00 3.94 -13.12
N TYR A 149 0.95 3.50 -11.85
CA TYR A 149 2.04 3.67 -10.90
C TYR A 149 3.12 2.61 -11.05
N HIS A 150 2.73 1.40 -11.47
CA HIS A 150 3.60 0.24 -11.69
C HIS A 150 3.18 -0.51 -12.97
N THR A 151 4.10 -1.23 -13.58
CA THR A 151 3.77 -2.24 -14.61
C THR A 151 3.47 -3.59 -13.94
N ILE A 152 2.89 -4.54 -14.68
CA ILE A 152 2.62 -5.90 -14.19
C ILE A 152 3.88 -6.59 -13.65
N TRP A 153 5.05 -6.26 -14.19
CA TRP A 153 6.33 -6.84 -13.76
C TRP A 153 6.97 -6.14 -12.57
N GLN A 154 6.51 -4.94 -12.23
CA GLN A 154 7.06 -4.11 -11.15
C GLN A 154 6.30 -4.25 -9.84
N ASP A 155 5.05 -4.74 -9.90
CA ASP A 155 4.10 -4.78 -8.79
C ASP A 155 3.97 -6.18 -8.18
#